data_AF-A0A936LZM4-F1
#
_entry.id   AF-A0A936LZM4-F1
#
_cell.length_a   1.000
_cell.length_b   1.000
_cell.length_c   1.000
_cell.angle_alpha   90.00
_cell.angle_beta   90.00
_cell.angle_gamma   90.00
#
_symmetry.space_group_name_H-M   'P 1'
#
loop_
_entity.id
_entity.type
_entity.pdbx_description
1 polymer ?
#
loop_
_entity_poly.entity_id
_entity_poly.type
_entity_poly.pdbx_seq_one_letter_code
_entity_poly.pdbx_strand_id
1 'polypeptide(L)' 'MPRSGVTQVRTFSFNSTTQRLQSVANPESGTTSYTYNTDGTVASKTDAKGQQVQYSYL' A
#
# COMPACT_ATOMS: atom_id res chain seq x y z
N MET A 1 16.27 -6.60 -1.30
CA MET A 1 17.67 -6.36 -1.72
C MET A 1 17.84 -4.88 -2.06
N PRO A 2 18.70 -4.11 -1.40
CA PRO A 2 19.04 -2.78 -1.86
C PRO A 2 20.02 -2.89 -3.04
N ARG A 3 19.66 -2.38 -4.22
CA ARG A 3 20.55 -2.31 -5.38
C ARG A 3 21.55 -1.15 -5.21
N SER A 4 22.83 -1.51 -5.23
CA SER A 4 23.96 -0.74 -5.79
C SER A 4 24.23 0.69 -5.29
N GLY A 5 24.19 0.94 -3.97
CA GLY A 5 24.79 2.16 -3.38
C GLY A 5 24.15 3.51 -3.77
N VAL A 6 22.98 3.49 -4.44
CA VAL A 6 22.20 4.68 -4.81
C VAL A 6 21.02 4.87 -3.85
N THR A 7 20.63 6.13 -3.66
CA THR A 7 19.42 6.50 -2.89
C THR A 7 18.19 5.83 -3.48
N GLN A 8 17.49 5.08 -2.63
CA GLN A 8 16.26 4.40 -2.98
C GLN A 8 15.06 5.20 -2.50
N VAL A 9 14.25 5.67 -3.44
CA VAL A 9 13.03 6.41 -3.12
C VAL A 9 11.92 5.45 -2.73
N ARG A 10 11.19 5.80 -1.67
CA ARG A 10 9.95 5.15 -1.26
C ARG A 10 8.84 6.19 -1.31
N THR A 11 7.73 5.82 -1.92
CA THR A 11 6.60 6.73 -2.10
C THR A 11 5.41 6.23 -1.31
N PHE A 12 4.81 7.13 -0.54
CA PHE A 12 3.58 6.91 0.20
C PHE A 12 2.52 7.85 -0.35
N SER A 13 1.44 7.29 -0.87
CA SER A 13 0.32 8.06 -1.42
C SER A 13 -0.85 8.01 -0.46
N PHE A 14 -1.39 9.16 -0.12
CA PHE A 14 -2.52 9.30 0.80
C PHE A 14 -3.74 9.83 0.07
N ASN A 15 -4.91 9.40 0.50
CA ASN A 15 -6.17 9.98 0.06
C ASN A 15 -6.25 11.43 0.57
N SER A 16 -6.53 12.37 -0.32
CA SER A 16 -6.49 13.81 -0.01
C SER A 16 -7.54 14.26 1.01
N THR A 17 -8.66 13.55 1.12
CA THR A 17 -9.75 13.90 2.04
C THR A 17 -9.61 13.20 3.39
N THR A 18 -9.41 11.88 3.37
CA THR A 18 -9.38 11.05 4.58
C THR A 18 -7.99 10.93 5.20
N GLN A 19 -6.95 11.37 4.49
CA GLN A 19 -5.54 11.23 4.88
C GLN A 19 -5.10 9.77 5.11
N ARG A 20 -5.86 8.80 4.60
CA ARG A 20 -5.56 7.37 4.69
C ARG A 20 -4.57 6.94 3.60
N LEU A 21 -3.69 6.00 3.92
CA LEU A 21 -2.66 5.50 3.02
C LEU A 21 -3.25 4.66 1.89
N GLN A 22 -3.21 5.12 0.65
CA GLN A 22 -3.73 4.39 -0.50
C GLN A 22 -2.71 3.45 -1.13
N SER A 23 -1.43 3.83 -1.14
CA SER A 23 -0.39 3.04 -1.79
C SER A 23 1.00 3.29 -1.21
N VAL A 24 1.81 2.23 -1.19
CA VAL A 24 3.23 2.26 -0.89
C VAL A 24 4.00 1.66 -2.05
N ALA A 25 4.93 2.41 -2.61
CA ALA A 25 5.87 1.92 -3.62
C ALA A 25 7.26 1.79 -3.01
N ASN A 26 7.75 0.55 -2.94
CA ASN A 26 9.07 0.21 -2.43
C ASN A 26 9.91 -0.45 -3.54
N PRO A 27 11.19 -0.07 -3.70
CA PRO A 27 12.05 -0.65 -4.73
C PRO A 27 12.35 -2.15 -4.54
N GLU A 28 12.28 -2.65 -3.30
CA GLU A 28 12.54 -4.04 -2.94
C GLU A 28 11.34 -4.98 -3.12
N SER A 29 10.11 -4.44 -3.08
CA SER A 29 8.88 -5.24 -3.02
C SER A 29 7.78 -4.79 -3.98
N GLY A 30 8.04 -3.74 -4.76
CA GLY A 30 7.08 -3.16 -5.68
C GLY A 30 6.00 -2.33 -4.97
N THR A 31 4.86 -2.19 -5.63
CA THR A 31 3.74 -1.39 -5.13
C THR A 31 2.73 -2.26 -4.38
N THR A 32 2.30 -1.79 -3.22
CA THR A 32 1.16 -2.35 -2.48
C THR A 32 0.07 -1.29 -2.37
N SER A 33 -1.18 -1.66 -2.61
CA SER A 33 -2.33 -0.76 -2.54
C SER A 33 -3.34 -1.20 -1.50
N TYR A 34 -4.04 -0.23 -0.93
CA TYR A 34 -5.01 -0.43 0.15
C TYR A 34 -6.34 0.22 -0.20
N THR A 35 -7.41 -0.45 0.20
CA THR A 35 -8.78 0.09 0.17
C THR A 35 -9.35 0.05 1.57
N TYR A 36 -10.34 0.90 1.83
CA TYR A 36 -10.88 1.09 3.17
C TYR A 36 -12.39 0.96 3.16
N ASN A 37 -12.92 0.40 4.23
CA ASN A 37 -14.34 0.44 4.55
C ASN A 37 -14.75 1.87 4.95
N THR A 38 -16.05 2.10 5.00
CA THR A 38 -16.63 3.40 5.40
C THR A 38 -16.21 3.80 6.81
N ASP A 39 -16.13 2.83 7.73
CA ASP A 39 -15.65 3.02 9.12
C ASP A 39 -14.14 3.29 9.22
N GLY A 40 -13.37 3.07 8.15
CA GLY A 40 -11.94 3.30 8.09
C GLY A 40 -11.05 2.12 8.38
N THR A 41 -11.60 0.95 8.61
CA THR A 41 -10.84 -0.31 8.60
C THR A 41 -10.38 -0.63 7.17
N VAL A 42 -9.30 -1.42 7.02
CA VAL A 42 -8.78 -1.80 5.70
C VAL A 42 -9.70 -2.87 5.10
N ALA A 43 -10.32 -2.59 3.95
CA ALA A 43 -11.17 -3.55 3.27
C ALA A 43 -10.34 -4.59 2.50
N SER A 44 -9.33 -4.14 1.75
CA SER A 44 -8.43 -5.04 1.02
C SER A 44 -7.03 -4.47 0.83
N LYS A 45 -6.08 -5.38 0.66
CA LYS A 45 -4.68 -5.12 0.33
C LYS A 45 -4.32 -5.91 -0.93
N THR A 46 -3.72 -5.24 -1.92
CA THR A 46 -3.20 -5.89 -3.13
C THR A 46 -1.70 -5.67 -3.22
N ASP A 47 -0.94 -6.74 -3.40
CA ASP A 47 0.52 -6.68 -3.54
C ASP A 47 0.98 -6.47 -5.00
N ALA A 48 2.29 -6.33 -5.20
CA ALA A 48 2.88 -6.09 -6.52
C ALA A 48 2.73 -7.26 -7.51
N LYS A 49 2.36 -8.45 -7.01
CA LYS A 49 2.07 -9.63 -7.83
C LYS A 49 0.58 -9.73 -8.20
N GLY A 50 -0.23 -8.76 -7.79
CA GLY A 50 -1.68 -8.77 -7.98
C GLY A 50 -2.42 -9.68 -6.99
N GLN A 51 -1.74 -10.20 -5.97
CA GLN A 51 -2.40 -11.04 -4.97
C GLN A 51 -3.18 -10.13 -4.02
N GLN A 52 -4.45 -10.46 -3.81
CA GLN A 52 -5.36 -9.68 -2.97
C GLN A 52 -5.71 -10.43 -1.68
N VAL A 53 -5.64 -9.72 -0.56
CA VAL A 53 -6.19 -10.14 0.73
C VAL A 53 -7.37 -9.24 1.06
N GLN A 54 -8.50 -9.83 1.42
CA GLN A 54 -9.70 -9.12 1.88
C GLN A 54 -9.88 -9.35 3.38
N TYR A 55 -10.31 -8.32 4.10
CA TYR A 55 -10.51 -8.36 5.54
C TYR A 55 -11.99 -8.18 5.87
N SER A 56 -12.47 -9.01 6.79
CA SER A 56 -13.82 -8.94 7.34
C SER A 56 -13.74 -8.72 8.85
N TYR A 57 -14.56 -7.82 9.36
CA TYR A 57 -14.62 -7.43 10.77
C TYR A 57 -16.01 -7.74 11.32
N LEU A 58 -16.10 -8.14 12.59
CA LEU A 58 -17.34 -8.50 13.31
C LEU A 58 -17.64 -7.51 14.43
#